data_AF-A0A6G8C1C2-F1
#
_entry.id   AF-A0A6G8C1C2-F1
#
_cell.length_a   1.000
_cell.length_b   1.000
_cell.length_c   1.000
_cell.angle_alpha   90.00
_cell.angle_beta   90.00
_cell.angle_gamma   90.00
#
_symmetry.space_group_name_H-M   'P 1'
#
loop_
_entity.id
_entity.type
_entity.pdbx_description
1 polymer ?
#
loop_
_entity_poly.entity_id
_entity_poly.type
_entity_poly.pdbx_seq_one_letter_code
_entity_poly.pdbx_strand_id
1 'polypeptide(L)'
;MGEWIAAVRLQGAHFNDFATTTEAMNDTNYQSIDFGALTRAGEGLTQWRALAMGFLTALAVGLLLWLMQFSMMRIGGVIGMVLMVVIAIAAFVVWSGGISAVGVLLMDKARNLPQRSISEAAIFGLASVPKFLLLGVAIFVAVLAFMLVAALLYFVCKIPFLGAVLAFVVHPVLVLVAAVAIIACVWVIFPLFAPAVWSGLSFKNALASVFAIARNRIVPVVLMMMVLYIILAVVGMLVMSGLFPASMSLTGLASGIMGGGGSNYGAYGGGYGGGLGSAMSMFSSGSMIGAILGLSVLGILVGALVALVAMMGMNVLYLQASAGLDTVGTESDLEGAFGAMKEKAREAAEKAKAAAENAKQAVADRAQAAAAAREEAVQEQARLEDEETQRQLQDEEQRQKTEREFAAKAAAEREALEAQARAEAQRQAAARAAAAQEAASAPAPSTSASSSVSAGAAALGGLAAGAAAAAASSAEAAATTKECKTCGHKIGTADMFCENCGTKQ
;
A
#
# COMPACT_ATOMS: atom_id res chain seq x y z
N MET A 1 -10.26 -57.22 -41.96
CA MET A 1 -10.49 -57.89 -40.66
C MET A 1 -9.20 -58.34 -39.99
N GLY A 2 -8.35 -59.16 -40.63
CA GLY A 2 -7.13 -59.72 -39.99
C GLY A 2 -6.23 -58.70 -39.28
N GLU A 3 -5.87 -57.59 -39.94
CA GLU A 3 -5.02 -56.54 -39.36
C GLU A 3 -5.63 -55.85 -38.13
N TRP A 4 -6.96 -55.73 -38.08
CA TRP A 4 -7.68 -55.15 -36.93
C TRP A 4 -7.55 -56.05 -35.69
N ILE A 5 -7.55 -57.38 -35.89
CA ILE A 5 -7.34 -58.36 -34.82
C ILE A 5 -5.87 -58.34 -34.35
N ALA A 6 -4.91 -58.12 -35.26
CA ALA A 6 -3.51 -57.95 -34.90
C ALA A 6 -3.28 -56.67 -34.07
N ALA A 7 -3.87 -55.54 -34.47
CA ALA A 7 -3.80 -54.28 -33.73
C ALA A 7 -4.38 -54.41 -32.31
N VAL A 8 -5.58 -54.99 -32.17
CA VAL A 8 -6.20 -55.23 -30.85
C VAL A 8 -5.34 -56.16 -29.98
N ARG A 9 -4.71 -57.19 -30.55
CA ARG A 9 -3.85 -58.12 -29.80
C ARG A 9 -2.53 -57.46 -29.33
N LEU A 10 -1.93 -56.58 -30.13
CA LEU A 10 -0.77 -55.78 -29.71
C LEU A 10 -1.13 -54.75 -28.63
N GLN A 11 -2.28 -54.10 -28.76
CA GLN A 11 -2.74 -53.13 -27.77
C GLN A 11 -3.14 -53.80 -26.44
N GLY A 12 -3.64 -55.04 -26.49
CA GLY A 12 -3.85 -55.89 -25.31
C GLY A 12 -2.56 -56.34 -24.62
N ALA A 13 -1.47 -56.57 -25.36
CA ALA A 13 -0.17 -56.88 -24.78
C ALA A 13 0.38 -55.70 -23.95
N HIS A 14 0.35 -54.48 -24.52
CA HIS A 14 0.67 -53.26 -23.76
C HIS A 14 -0.28 -53.03 -22.57
N PHE A 15 -1.55 -53.45 -22.65
CA PHE A 15 -2.48 -53.37 -21.52
C PHE A 15 -2.12 -54.35 -20.40
N ASN A 16 -1.55 -55.52 -20.70
CA ASN A 16 -1.06 -56.46 -19.69
C ASN A 16 0.26 -56.00 -19.04
N ASP A 17 1.18 -55.39 -19.80
CA ASP A 17 2.36 -54.73 -19.20
C ASP A 17 1.94 -53.53 -18.32
N PHE A 18 0.91 -52.77 -18.73
CA PHE A 18 0.35 -51.70 -17.91
C PHE A 18 -0.43 -52.24 -16.69
N ALA A 19 -1.03 -53.43 -16.79
CA ALA A 19 -1.69 -54.09 -15.66
C ALA A 19 -0.66 -54.58 -14.64
N THR A 20 0.40 -55.28 -15.05
CA THR A 20 1.44 -55.77 -14.13
C THR A 20 2.27 -54.62 -13.53
N THR A 21 2.49 -53.52 -14.27
CA THR A 21 3.10 -52.32 -13.67
C THR A 21 2.13 -51.54 -12.77
N THR A 22 0.82 -51.53 -13.02
CA THR A 22 -0.14 -50.95 -12.05
C THR A 22 -0.37 -51.84 -10.83
N GLU A 23 -0.35 -53.18 -10.93
CA GLU A 23 -0.36 -54.09 -9.78
C GLU A 23 0.88 -53.86 -8.89
N ALA A 24 2.08 -53.82 -9.48
CA ALA A 24 3.31 -53.50 -8.75
C ALA A 24 3.33 -52.09 -8.10
N MET A 25 2.60 -51.12 -8.67
CA MET A 25 2.43 -49.79 -8.06
C MET A 25 1.27 -49.73 -7.05
N ASN A 26 0.28 -50.62 -7.13
CA ASN A 26 -0.89 -50.66 -6.25
C ASN A 26 -0.60 -51.37 -4.92
N ASP A 27 0.28 -52.38 -4.93
CA ASP A 27 0.79 -53.02 -3.70
C ASP A 27 1.67 -52.07 -2.85
N THR A 28 2.12 -50.93 -3.42
CA THR A 28 2.91 -49.95 -2.69
C THR A 28 2.04 -48.87 -2.01
N ASN A 29 1.46 -49.26 -0.87
CA ASN A 29 1.06 -48.34 0.20
C ASN A 29 -0.20 -47.46 -0.03
N TYR A 30 -1.26 -48.05 -0.60
CA TYR A 30 -2.63 -47.71 -0.19
C TYR A 30 -3.10 -48.71 0.88
N GLN A 31 -2.65 -48.52 2.13
CA GLN A 31 -3.38 -49.11 3.25
C GLN A 31 -4.83 -48.63 3.20
N SER A 32 -5.77 -49.54 3.45
CA SER A 32 -7.19 -49.25 3.55
C SER A 32 -7.45 -48.06 4.47
N ILE A 33 -8.52 -47.29 4.20
CA ILE A 33 -8.97 -46.22 5.10
C ILE A 33 -9.27 -46.87 6.45
N ASP A 34 -8.34 -46.72 7.40
CA ASP A 34 -8.36 -47.51 8.61
C ASP A 34 -9.42 -46.97 9.57
N PHE A 35 -10.58 -47.64 9.59
CA PHE A 35 -11.64 -47.37 10.57
C PHE A 35 -11.14 -47.53 12.02
N GLY A 36 -10.03 -48.25 12.25
CA GLY A 36 -9.29 -48.27 13.51
C GLY A 36 -8.74 -46.90 13.92
N ALA A 37 -8.34 -46.04 12.99
CA ALA A 37 -7.95 -44.65 13.31
C ALA A 37 -9.16 -43.83 13.77
N LEU A 38 -10.36 -44.12 13.24
CA LEU A 38 -11.61 -43.43 13.60
C LEU A 38 -12.15 -43.87 14.97
N THR A 39 -12.15 -45.18 15.26
CA THR A 39 -12.52 -45.68 16.59
C THR A 39 -11.52 -45.23 17.65
N ARG A 40 -10.21 -45.21 17.33
CA ARG A 40 -9.14 -44.71 18.21
C ARG A 40 -9.20 -43.21 18.46
N ALA A 41 -9.73 -42.40 17.53
CA ALA A 41 -10.03 -41.00 17.79
C ALA A 41 -11.12 -40.84 18.88
N GLY A 42 -12.08 -41.77 18.94
CA GLY A 42 -13.07 -41.87 20.02
C GLY A 42 -12.49 -42.18 21.40
N GLU A 43 -11.33 -42.87 21.49
CA GLU A 43 -10.65 -43.10 22.78
C GLU A 43 -10.20 -41.81 23.47
N GLY A 44 -10.04 -40.70 22.73
CA GLY A 44 -9.76 -39.39 23.33
C GLY A 44 -10.85 -38.90 24.29
N LEU A 45 -12.10 -39.38 24.12
CA LEU A 45 -13.24 -39.03 24.97
C LEU A 45 -13.29 -39.85 26.28
N THR A 46 -12.70 -41.06 26.31
CA THR A 46 -12.69 -41.91 27.52
C THR A 46 -11.52 -41.59 28.45
N GLN A 47 -10.55 -40.79 28.00
CA GLN A 47 -9.37 -40.41 28.77
C GLN A 47 -9.69 -39.26 29.77
N TRP A 48 -10.26 -39.62 30.93
CA TRP A 48 -10.61 -38.70 32.01
C TRP A 48 -9.51 -37.67 32.37
N ARG A 49 -8.23 -38.06 32.32
CA ARG A 49 -7.09 -37.16 32.64
C ARG A 49 -6.90 -36.05 31.60
N ALA A 50 -7.13 -36.34 30.32
CA ALA A 50 -7.08 -35.34 29.24
C ALA A 50 -8.31 -34.42 29.30
N LEU A 51 -9.49 -34.99 29.54
CA LEU A 51 -10.74 -34.25 29.74
C LEU A 51 -10.65 -33.31 30.96
N ALA A 52 -10.16 -33.79 32.09
CA ALA A 52 -9.94 -32.98 33.29
C ALA A 52 -8.92 -31.86 33.07
N MET A 53 -7.80 -32.11 32.39
CA MET A 53 -6.82 -31.07 32.08
C MET A 53 -7.37 -30.02 31.10
N GLY A 54 -8.18 -30.45 30.10
CA GLY A 54 -8.89 -29.55 29.21
C GLY A 54 -9.91 -28.68 29.94
N PHE A 55 -10.69 -29.27 30.87
CA PHE A 55 -11.64 -28.55 31.70
C PHE A 55 -10.97 -27.55 32.67
N LEU A 56 -9.87 -27.95 33.33
CA LEU A 56 -9.08 -27.06 34.18
C LEU A 56 -8.47 -25.90 33.37
N THR A 57 -7.99 -26.17 32.16
CA THR A 57 -7.51 -25.14 31.23
C THR A 57 -8.65 -24.17 30.86
N ALA A 58 -9.83 -24.69 30.51
CA ALA A 58 -10.99 -23.90 30.16
C ALA A 58 -11.46 -23.00 31.32
N LEU A 59 -11.50 -23.52 32.55
CA LEU A 59 -11.81 -22.73 33.75
C LEU A 59 -10.75 -21.65 34.03
N ALA A 60 -9.46 -21.98 33.92
CA ALA A 60 -8.39 -21.01 34.16
C ALA A 60 -8.37 -19.89 33.12
N VAL A 61 -8.54 -20.21 31.83
CA VAL A 61 -8.68 -19.22 30.75
C VAL A 61 -9.97 -18.41 30.91
N GLY A 62 -11.09 -19.05 31.25
CA GLY A 62 -12.37 -18.36 31.51
C GLY A 62 -12.27 -17.35 32.67
N LEU A 63 -11.61 -17.73 33.76
CA LEU A 63 -11.35 -16.83 34.90
C LEU A 63 -10.43 -15.67 34.51
N LEU A 64 -9.37 -15.93 33.73
CA LEU A 64 -8.47 -14.86 33.25
C LEU A 64 -9.20 -13.91 32.28
N LEU A 65 -10.04 -14.41 31.37
CA LEU A 65 -10.87 -13.58 30.49
C LEU A 65 -11.92 -12.77 31.29
N TRP A 66 -12.48 -13.34 32.36
CA TRP A 66 -13.37 -12.60 33.26
C TRP A 66 -12.62 -11.49 34.01
N LEU A 67 -11.42 -11.76 34.52
CA LEU A 67 -10.55 -10.75 35.16
C LEU A 67 -10.11 -9.66 34.16
N MET A 68 -9.85 -10.03 32.91
CA MET A 68 -9.52 -9.10 31.82
C MET A 68 -10.66 -8.12 31.57
N GLN A 69 -11.89 -8.63 31.41
CA GLN A 69 -13.10 -7.82 31.24
C GLN A 69 -13.40 -6.97 32.48
N PHE A 70 -13.25 -7.54 33.69
CA PHE A 70 -13.39 -6.81 34.96
C PHE A 70 -12.41 -5.64 35.05
N SER A 71 -11.14 -5.84 34.69
CA SER A 71 -10.12 -4.77 34.72
C SER A 71 -10.48 -3.60 33.78
N MET A 72 -10.99 -3.92 32.59
CA MET A 72 -11.42 -2.94 31.59
C MET A 72 -12.65 -2.15 32.07
N MET A 73 -13.63 -2.82 32.69
CA MET A 73 -14.86 -2.18 33.17
C MET A 73 -14.71 -1.42 34.51
N ARG A 74 -13.75 -1.80 35.37
CA ARG A 74 -13.67 -1.28 36.75
C ARG A 74 -12.49 -0.37 37.06
N ILE A 75 -11.36 -0.54 36.37
CA ILE A 75 -10.11 0.18 36.73
C ILE A 75 -9.86 1.33 35.74
N GLY A 76 -10.11 1.09 34.45
CA GLY A 76 -10.08 2.14 33.42
C GLY A 76 -8.70 2.77 33.17
N GLY A 77 -8.66 3.71 32.23
CA GLY A 77 -7.46 4.47 31.87
C GLY A 77 -6.25 3.61 31.48
N VAL A 78 -5.05 4.18 31.63
CA VAL A 78 -3.79 3.51 31.28
C VAL A 78 -3.51 2.30 32.17
N ILE A 79 -3.86 2.35 33.46
CA ILE A 79 -3.65 1.25 34.41
C ILE A 79 -4.50 0.03 34.02
N GLY A 80 -5.79 0.24 33.67
CA GLY A 80 -6.65 -0.80 33.15
C GLY A 80 -6.15 -1.38 31.82
N MET A 81 -5.59 -0.54 30.93
CA MET A 81 -5.00 -1.00 29.67
C MET A 81 -3.75 -1.87 29.88
N VAL A 82 -2.81 -1.47 30.75
CA VAL A 82 -1.62 -2.27 31.07
C VAL A 82 -2.01 -3.59 31.73
N LEU A 83 -2.96 -3.57 32.67
CA LEU A 83 -3.45 -4.77 33.34
C LEU A 83 -4.16 -5.72 32.36
N MET A 84 -4.97 -5.19 31.43
CA MET A 84 -5.60 -5.96 30.35
C MET A 84 -4.55 -6.67 29.48
N VAL A 85 -3.46 -5.99 29.09
CA VAL A 85 -2.39 -6.61 28.29
C VAL A 85 -1.67 -7.72 29.07
N VAL A 86 -1.35 -7.50 30.35
CA VAL A 86 -0.72 -8.52 31.20
C VAL A 86 -1.62 -9.75 31.38
N ILE A 87 -2.92 -9.55 31.63
CA ILE A 87 -3.89 -10.65 31.74
C ILE A 87 -4.09 -11.35 30.40
N ALA A 88 -4.10 -10.65 29.26
CA ALA A 88 -4.20 -11.24 27.94
C ALA A 88 -2.99 -12.14 27.61
N ILE A 89 -1.77 -11.71 27.96
CA ILE A 89 -0.55 -12.52 27.84
C ILE A 89 -0.65 -13.77 28.74
N ALA A 90 -1.08 -13.61 30.00
CA ALA A 90 -1.28 -14.74 30.91
C ALA A 90 -2.33 -15.74 30.38
N ALA A 91 -3.47 -15.25 29.86
CA ALA A 91 -4.51 -16.06 29.27
C ALA A 91 -4.00 -16.84 28.04
N PHE A 92 -3.22 -16.19 27.16
CA PHE A 92 -2.61 -16.84 26.00
C PHE A 92 -1.61 -17.94 26.41
N VAL A 93 -0.77 -17.70 27.42
CA VAL A 93 0.19 -18.69 27.94
C VAL A 93 -0.52 -19.87 28.58
N VAL A 94 -1.57 -19.65 29.38
CA VAL A 94 -2.37 -20.72 30.00
C VAL A 94 -3.15 -21.51 28.94
N TRP A 95 -3.73 -20.84 27.94
CA TRP A 95 -4.47 -21.47 26.84
C TRP A 95 -3.55 -22.37 25.99
N SER A 96 -2.44 -21.82 25.49
CA SER A 96 -1.48 -22.55 24.64
C SER A 96 -0.75 -23.66 25.39
N GLY A 97 -0.36 -23.42 26.65
CA GLY A 97 0.24 -24.42 27.52
C GLY A 97 -0.73 -25.54 27.90
N GLY A 98 -1.99 -25.21 28.20
CA GLY A 98 -3.02 -26.18 28.56
C GLY A 98 -3.49 -27.05 27.40
N ILE A 99 -3.72 -26.47 26.21
CA ILE A 99 -3.95 -27.24 24.97
C ILE A 99 -2.80 -28.20 24.72
N SER A 100 -1.55 -27.75 24.91
CA SER A 100 -0.38 -28.59 24.70
C SER A 100 -0.22 -29.69 25.75
N ALA A 101 -0.60 -29.45 27.00
CA ALA A 101 -0.65 -30.48 28.04
C ALA A 101 -1.67 -31.58 27.70
N VAL A 102 -2.84 -31.21 27.19
CA VAL A 102 -3.85 -32.15 26.68
C VAL A 102 -3.32 -32.91 25.45
N GLY A 103 -2.72 -32.21 24.50
CA GLY A 103 -2.12 -32.80 23.29
C GLY A 103 -1.04 -33.84 23.60
N VAL A 104 -0.19 -33.59 24.61
CA VAL A 104 0.83 -34.55 25.11
C VAL A 104 0.19 -35.76 25.78
N LEU A 105 -0.83 -35.56 26.62
CA LEU A 105 -1.56 -36.67 27.26
C LEU A 105 -2.25 -37.58 26.22
N LEU A 106 -2.73 -37.02 25.11
CA LEU A 106 -3.24 -37.77 23.96
C LEU A 106 -2.13 -38.39 23.09
N MET A 107 -0.95 -37.75 23.00
CA MET A 107 0.19 -38.25 22.22
C MET A 107 0.85 -39.45 22.89
N ASP A 108 1.01 -39.44 24.21
CA ASP A 108 1.43 -40.61 24.99
C ASP A 108 0.44 -41.78 24.79
N LYS A 109 -0.87 -41.49 24.81
CA LYS A 109 -1.94 -42.47 24.55
C LYS A 109 -1.90 -43.02 23.12
N ALA A 110 -1.72 -42.19 22.10
CA ALA A 110 -1.60 -42.63 20.70
C ALA A 110 -0.36 -43.52 20.48
N ARG A 111 0.74 -43.23 21.21
CA ARG A 111 1.95 -44.06 21.28
C ARG A 111 1.80 -45.32 22.14
N ASN A 112 0.69 -45.48 22.86
CA ASN A 112 0.43 -46.58 23.82
C ASN A 112 1.41 -46.62 25.00
N LEU A 113 1.93 -45.45 25.38
CA LEU A 113 2.77 -45.25 26.57
C LEU A 113 1.91 -45.02 27.83
N PRO A 114 2.45 -45.33 29.03
CA PRO A 114 1.80 -44.94 30.28
C PRO A 114 1.68 -43.41 30.35
N GLN A 115 0.46 -42.91 30.54
CA GLN A 115 0.17 -41.47 30.58
C GLN A 115 0.87 -40.80 31.78
N ARG A 116 1.63 -39.74 31.52
CA ARG A 116 2.32 -38.88 32.51
C ARG A 116 1.39 -38.30 33.58
N SER A 117 1.94 -37.77 34.67
CA SER A 117 1.14 -37.01 35.64
C SER A 117 0.58 -35.73 35.03
N ILE A 118 -0.54 -35.23 35.56
CA ILE A 118 -1.15 -33.97 35.08
C ILE A 118 -0.18 -32.79 35.29
N SER A 119 0.61 -32.83 36.37
CA SER A 119 1.72 -31.91 36.65
C SER A 119 2.84 -31.99 35.61
N GLU A 120 3.34 -33.17 35.25
CA GLU A 120 4.35 -33.34 34.19
C GLU A 120 3.82 -32.84 32.84
N ALA A 121 2.58 -33.18 32.51
CA ALA A 121 1.93 -32.73 31.28
C ALA A 121 1.77 -31.20 31.23
N ALA A 122 1.38 -30.57 32.34
CA ALA A 122 1.29 -29.12 32.45
C ALA A 122 2.66 -28.43 32.34
N ILE A 123 3.70 -28.97 32.98
CA ILE A 123 5.08 -28.46 32.88
C ILE A 123 5.61 -28.58 31.45
N PHE A 124 5.41 -29.73 30.80
CA PHE A 124 5.79 -29.92 29.39
C PHE A 124 4.99 -29.00 28.46
N GLY A 125 3.68 -28.86 28.70
CA GLY A 125 2.80 -27.95 27.98
C GLY A 125 3.31 -26.52 28.04
N LEU A 126 3.63 -26.02 29.24
CA LEU A 126 4.24 -24.69 29.43
C LEU A 126 5.61 -24.57 28.73
N ALA A 127 6.46 -25.61 28.83
CA ALA A 127 7.75 -25.69 28.13
C ALA A 127 7.64 -25.85 26.59
N SER A 128 6.42 -26.03 26.06
CA SER A 128 6.13 -26.02 24.62
C SER A 128 5.72 -24.64 24.10
N VAL A 129 5.20 -23.74 24.96
CA VAL A 129 4.75 -22.39 24.59
C VAL A 129 5.85 -21.59 23.86
N PRO A 130 7.13 -21.59 24.28
CA PRO A 130 8.20 -20.92 23.52
C PRO A 130 8.41 -21.48 22.10
N LYS A 131 8.12 -22.77 21.87
CA LYS A 131 8.25 -23.41 20.56
C LYS A 131 7.11 -22.99 19.62
N PHE A 132 5.88 -22.88 20.14
CA PHE A 132 4.75 -22.33 19.39
C PHE A 132 4.90 -20.82 19.16
N LEU A 133 5.48 -20.07 20.10
CA LEU A 133 5.83 -18.66 19.91
C LEU A 133 6.87 -18.49 18.79
N LEU A 134 7.93 -19.31 18.79
CA LEU A 134 8.94 -19.33 17.72
C LEU A 134 8.34 -19.70 16.35
N LEU A 135 7.40 -20.65 16.29
CA LEU A 135 6.68 -20.95 15.05
C LEU A 135 5.85 -19.74 14.60
N GLY A 136 5.10 -19.11 15.52
CA GLY A 136 4.30 -17.93 15.24
C GLY A 136 5.15 -16.76 14.72
N VAL A 137 6.31 -16.52 15.32
CA VAL A 137 7.29 -15.52 14.85
C VAL A 137 7.87 -15.90 13.48
N ALA A 138 8.21 -17.17 13.25
CA ALA A 138 8.71 -17.62 11.94
C ALA A 138 7.67 -17.46 10.82
N ILE A 139 6.42 -17.83 11.07
CA ILE A 139 5.29 -17.61 10.14
C ILE A 139 5.05 -16.11 9.94
N PHE A 140 5.07 -15.30 11.01
CA PHE A 140 4.91 -13.85 10.91
C PHE A 140 6.02 -13.19 10.08
N VAL A 141 7.29 -13.61 10.26
CA VAL A 141 8.42 -13.15 9.44
C VAL A 141 8.27 -13.59 7.98
N ALA A 142 7.80 -14.81 7.71
CA ALA A 142 7.52 -15.28 6.35
C ALA A 142 6.37 -14.47 5.69
N VAL A 143 5.31 -14.17 6.44
CA VAL A 143 4.21 -13.30 5.98
C VAL A 143 4.69 -11.87 5.74
N LEU A 144 5.52 -11.29 6.62
CA LEU A 144 6.13 -9.98 6.39
C LEU A 144 7.03 -9.96 5.16
N ALA A 145 7.84 -11.00 4.94
CA ALA A 145 8.68 -11.13 3.75
C ALA A 145 7.84 -11.23 2.47
N PHE A 146 6.75 -12.01 2.48
CA PHE A 146 5.79 -12.07 1.38
C PHE A 146 5.12 -10.71 1.13
N MET A 147 4.65 -10.03 2.18
CA MET A 147 4.04 -8.70 2.08
C MET A 147 5.01 -7.64 1.57
N LEU A 148 6.30 -7.75 1.90
CA LEU A 148 7.36 -6.87 1.37
C LEU A 148 7.60 -7.14 -0.12
N VAL A 149 7.69 -8.41 -0.55
CA VAL A 149 7.78 -8.78 -1.97
C VAL A 149 6.55 -8.31 -2.75
N ALA A 150 5.34 -8.49 -2.20
CA ALA A 150 4.11 -7.98 -2.78
C ALA A 150 4.13 -6.45 -2.90
N ALA A 151 4.55 -5.73 -1.87
CA ALA A 151 4.67 -4.27 -1.89
C ALA A 151 5.68 -3.78 -2.94
N LEU A 152 6.84 -4.44 -3.09
CA LEU A 152 7.81 -4.13 -4.15
C LEU A 152 7.22 -4.37 -5.55
N LEU A 153 6.50 -5.47 -5.75
CA LEU A 153 5.83 -5.76 -7.03
C LEU A 153 4.75 -4.73 -7.34
N TYR A 154 3.90 -4.35 -6.37
CA TYR A 154 2.93 -3.27 -6.55
C TYR A 154 3.58 -1.89 -6.77
N PHE A 155 4.78 -1.65 -6.22
CA PHE A 155 5.55 -0.44 -6.50
C PHE A 155 6.04 -0.40 -7.95
N VAL A 156 6.47 -1.52 -8.52
CA VAL A 156 6.76 -1.63 -9.97
C VAL A 156 5.49 -1.45 -10.81
N CYS A 157 4.34 -1.97 -10.36
CA CYS A 157 3.03 -1.71 -10.98
C CYS A 157 2.55 -0.24 -10.90
N LYS A 158 3.30 0.67 -10.25
CA LYS A 158 3.00 2.12 -10.21
C LYS A 158 3.45 2.86 -11.47
N ILE A 159 4.28 2.25 -12.32
CA ILE A 159 4.78 2.88 -13.56
C ILE A 159 3.60 3.19 -14.50
N PRO A 160 3.45 4.43 -15.00
CA PRO A 160 2.34 4.80 -15.89
C PRO A 160 2.38 3.98 -17.19
N PHE A 161 1.19 3.75 -17.77
CA PHE A 161 0.95 2.88 -18.93
C PHE A 161 1.25 1.39 -18.68
N LEU A 162 2.49 1.02 -18.36
CA LEU A 162 2.91 -0.38 -18.20
C LEU A 162 2.33 -1.04 -16.93
N GLY A 163 2.16 -0.26 -15.85
CA GLY A 163 1.76 -0.74 -14.54
C GLY A 163 0.37 -1.37 -14.48
N ALA A 164 -0.57 -0.94 -15.31
CA ALA A 164 -1.90 -1.55 -15.41
C ALA A 164 -1.83 -2.98 -15.97
N VAL A 165 -0.98 -3.21 -16.99
CA VAL A 165 -0.77 -4.53 -17.60
C VAL A 165 -0.04 -5.46 -16.63
N LEU A 166 0.97 -4.97 -15.91
CA LEU A 166 1.62 -5.76 -14.85
C LEU A 166 0.64 -6.08 -13.72
N ALA A 167 -0.11 -5.11 -13.21
CA ALA A 167 -1.05 -5.31 -12.10
C ALA A 167 -2.10 -6.39 -12.40
N PHE A 168 -2.60 -6.45 -13.63
CA PHE A 168 -3.56 -7.45 -14.10
C PHE A 168 -3.06 -8.90 -13.94
N VAL A 169 -1.74 -9.13 -14.05
CA VAL A 169 -1.12 -10.47 -13.87
C VAL A 169 -0.57 -10.65 -12.45
N VAL A 170 0.13 -9.63 -11.92
CA VAL A 170 0.80 -9.65 -10.62
C VAL A 170 -0.21 -9.82 -9.47
N HIS A 171 -1.36 -9.13 -9.51
CA HIS A 171 -2.34 -9.20 -8.44
C HIS A 171 -2.96 -10.60 -8.27
N PRO A 172 -3.56 -11.26 -9.29
CA PRO A 172 -4.10 -12.61 -9.12
C PRO A 172 -3.02 -13.66 -8.82
N VAL A 173 -1.79 -13.51 -9.34
CA VAL A 173 -0.67 -14.40 -8.97
C VAL A 173 -0.30 -14.25 -7.49
N LEU A 174 -0.19 -13.02 -6.98
CA LEU A 174 0.07 -12.78 -5.54
C LEU A 174 -1.07 -13.30 -4.66
N VAL A 175 -2.33 -13.08 -5.05
CA VAL A 175 -3.50 -13.60 -4.31
C VAL A 175 -3.53 -15.13 -4.29
N LEU A 176 -3.22 -15.79 -5.42
CA LEU A 176 -3.16 -17.25 -5.50
C LEU A 176 -2.01 -17.82 -4.67
N VAL A 177 -0.82 -17.23 -4.75
CA VAL A 177 0.33 -17.65 -3.92
C VAL A 177 0.05 -17.43 -2.43
N ALA A 178 -0.56 -16.30 -2.05
CA ALA A 178 -0.99 -16.04 -0.67
C ALA A 178 -2.03 -17.06 -0.19
N ALA A 179 -3.04 -17.36 -1.01
CA ALA A 179 -4.07 -18.34 -0.66
C ALA A 179 -3.49 -19.74 -0.46
N VAL A 180 -2.65 -20.22 -1.39
CA VAL A 180 -1.96 -21.52 -1.26
C VAL A 180 -1.05 -21.56 -0.03
N ALA A 181 -0.28 -20.49 0.23
CA ALA A 181 0.58 -20.41 1.41
C ALA A 181 -0.21 -20.40 2.73
N ILE A 182 -1.30 -19.63 2.81
CA ILE A 182 -2.19 -19.59 3.98
C ILE A 182 -2.84 -20.96 4.20
N ILE A 183 -3.34 -21.60 3.14
CA ILE A 183 -3.96 -22.93 3.23
C ILE A 183 -2.95 -23.96 3.74
N ALA A 184 -1.74 -24.02 3.16
CA ALA A 184 -0.69 -24.93 3.59
C ALA A 184 -0.25 -24.67 5.05
N CYS A 185 -0.07 -23.40 5.44
CA CYS A 185 0.31 -23.04 6.80
C CYS A 185 -0.77 -23.43 7.84
N VAL A 186 -2.04 -23.11 7.57
CA VAL A 186 -3.15 -23.29 8.53
C VAL A 186 -3.65 -24.73 8.61
N TRP A 187 -3.70 -25.46 7.47
CA TRP A 187 -4.33 -26.79 7.40
C TRP A 187 -3.34 -27.96 7.33
N VAL A 188 -2.03 -27.70 7.12
CA VAL A 188 -1.01 -28.76 7.05
C VAL A 188 0.13 -28.52 8.04
N ILE A 189 0.81 -27.37 7.97
CA ILE A 189 2.01 -27.11 8.78
C ILE A 189 1.65 -26.99 10.27
N PHE A 190 0.70 -26.12 10.64
CA PHE A 190 0.32 -25.94 12.04
C PHE A 190 -0.31 -27.20 12.69
N PRO A 191 -1.22 -27.93 12.02
CA PRO A 191 -1.78 -29.21 12.53
C PRO A 191 -0.77 -30.34 12.70
N LEU A 192 0.30 -30.41 11.88
CA LEU A 192 1.36 -31.43 12.02
C LEU A 192 2.45 -31.01 13.02
N PHE A 193 2.74 -29.71 13.13
CA PHE A 193 3.77 -29.20 14.05
C PHE A 193 3.40 -29.37 15.52
N ALA A 194 2.11 -29.28 15.87
CA ALA A 194 1.67 -29.47 17.24
C ALA A 194 1.96 -30.92 17.77
N PRO A 195 1.53 -32.00 17.09
CA PRO A 195 2.00 -33.35 17.35
C PRO A 195 3.53 -33.51 17.33
N ALA A 196 4.23 -32.86 16.37
CA ALA A 196 5.70 -32.92 16.32
C ALA A 196 6.37 -32.36 17.59
N VAL A 197 5.84 -31.27 18.16
CA VAL A 197 6.30 -30.71 19.44
C VAL A 197 5.93 -31.61 20.62
N TRP A 198 4.69 -32.12 20.68
CA TRP A 198 4.25 -33.03 21.74
C TRP A 198 4.97 -34.39 21.69
N SER A 199 5.53 -34.76 20.52
CA SER A 199 6.35 -35.95 20.35
C SER A 199 7.66 -35.93 21.14
N GLY A 200 8.12 -34.75 21.59
CA GLY A 200 9.37 -34.56 22.34
C GLY A 200 10.53 -33.95 21.54
N LEU A 201 10.34 -33.67 20.24
CA LEU A 201 11.39 -33.14 19.37
C LEU A 201 11.83 -31.72 19.74
N SER A 202 13.07 -31.37 19.37
CA SER A 202 13.55 -29.99 19.36
C SER A 202 12.80 -29.15 18.31
N PHE A 203 12.85 -27.82 18.41
CA PHE A 203 12.20 -26.93 17.44
C PHE A 203 12.72 -27.16 16.00
N LYS A 204 14.05 -27.33 15.82
CA LYS A 204 14.65 -27.65 14.51
C LYS A 204 14.10 -28.97 13.97
N ASN A 205 14.20 -30.04 14.77
CA ASN A 205 13.85 -31.40 14.35
C ASN A 205 12.33 -31.56 14.12
N ALA A 206 11.49 -30.85 14.87
CA ALA A 206 10.05 -30.79 14.63
C ALA A 206 9.72 -30.08 13.31
N LEU A 207 10.38 -28.94 13.02
CA LEU A 207 10.19 -28.24 11.75
C LEU A 207 10.71 -29.08 10.56
N ALA A 208 11.86 -29.75 10.73
CA ALA A 208 12.42 -30.68 9.77
C ALA A 208 11.47 -31.85 9.47
N SER A 209 10.93 -32.52 10.52
CA SER A 209 9.99 -33.64 10.32
C SER A 209 8.71 -33.20 9.61
N VAL A 210 8.13 -32.05 9.98
CA VAL A 210 6.96 -31.49 9.28
C VAL A 210 7.29 -31.14 7.82
N PHE A 211 8.47 -30.60 7.53
CA PHE A 211 8.89 -30.28 6.16
C PHE A 211 9.12 -31.54 5.30
N ALA A 212 9.73 -32.61 5.85
CA ALA A 212 9.83 -33.90 5.15
C ALA A 212 8.45 -34.52 4.89
N ILE A 213 7.55 -34.53 5.89
CA ILE A 213 6.18 -35.01 5.72
C ILE A 213 5.46 -34.21 4.62
N ALA A 214 5.53 -32.88 4.68
CA ALA A 214 4.91 -31.96 3.72
C ALA A 214 5.58 -31.93 2.33
N ARG A 215 6.74 -32.57 2.14
CA ARG A 215 7.40 -32.72 0.83
C ARG A 215 7.24 -34.12 0.25
N ASN A 216 7.48 -35.16 1.06
CA ASN A 216 7.61 -36.55 0.61
C ASN A 216 6.33 -37.37 0.80
N ARG A 217 5.39 -36.91 1.65
CA ARG A 217 4.12 -37.60 1.98
C ARG A 217 2.89 -36.67 1.88
N ILE A 218 2.99 -35.53 1.20
CA ILE A 218 1.92 -34.52 1.18
C ILE A 218 0.58 -35.07 0.70
N VAL A 219 0.55 -35.90 -0.35
CA VAL A 219 -0.69 -36.45 -0.92
C VAL A 219 -1.44 -37.35 0.10
N PRO A 220 -0.87 -38.45 0.62
CA PRO A 220 -1.58 -39.29 1.60
C PRO A 220 -1.92 -38.53 2.88
N VAL A 221 -1.06 -37.62 3.36
CA VAL A 221 -1.30 -36.87 4.61
C VAL A 221 -2.41 -35.83 4.44
N VAL A 222 -2.47 -35.12 3.30
CA VAL A 222 -3.57 -34.20 2.99
C VAL A 222 -4.87 -34.97 2.77
N LEU A 223 -4.85 -36.14 2.13
CA LEU A 223 -6.04 -36.99 1.99
C LEU A 223 -6.56 -37.47 3.36
N MET A 224 -5.69 -37.96 4.24
CA MET A 224 -6.08 -38.38 5.59
C MET A 224 -6.55 -37.21 6.46
N MET A 225 -5.88 -36.05 6.40
CA MET A 225 -6.34 -34.83 7.07
C MET A 225 -7.70 -34.37 6.53
N MET A 226 -7.93 -34.44 5.21
CA MET A 226 -9.21 -34.10 4.61
C MET A 226 -10.34 -35.03 5.09
N VAL A 227 -10.08 -36.34 5.21
CA VAL A 227 -11.05 -37.29 5.81
C VAL A 227 -11.33 -36.93 7.28
N LEU A 228 -10.29 -36.64 8.08
CA LEU A 228 -10.45 -36.21 9.47
C LEU A 228 -11.26 -34.90 9.56
N TYR A 229 -10.98 -33.91 8.71
CA TYR A 229 -11.73 -32.64 8.69
C TYR A 229 -13.16 -32.79 8.18
N ILE A 230 -13.44 -33.69 7.23
CA ILE A 230 -14.83 -34.02 6.83
C ILE A 230 -15.58 -34.62 8.02
N ILE A 231 -14.97 -35.54 8.78
CA ILE A 231 -15.59 -36.16 9.95
C ILE A 231 -15.79 -35.13 11.08
N LEU A 232 -14.81 -34.27 11.34
CA LEU A 232 -14.95 -33.17 12.31
C LEU A 232 -16.00 -32.14 11.86
N ALA A 233 -16.15 -31.89 10.56
CA ALA A 233 -17.21 -31.04 10.02
C ALA A 233 -18.60 -31.69 10.16
N VAL A 234 -18.74 -33.00 9.91
CA VAL A 234 -20.00 -33.73 10.14
C VAL A 234 -20.35 -33.78 11.62
N VAL A 235 -19.41 -34.12 12.50
CA VAL A 235 -19.62 -34.11 13.97
C VAL A 235 -19.95 -32.70 14.44
N GLY A 236 -19.20 -31.69 14.00
CA GLY A 236 -19.44 -30.29 14.32
C GLY A 236 -20.79 -29.78 13.81
N MET A 237 -21.21 -30.20 12.61
CA MET A 237 -22.51 -29.87 12.04
C MET A 237 -23.66 -30.54 12.80
N LEU A 238 -23.54 -31.83 13.15
CA LEU A 238 -24.52 -32.54 13.97
C LEU A 238 -24.66 -31.87 15.35
N VAL A 239 -23.53 -31.64 16.02
CA VAL A 239 -23.45 -30.96 17.32
C VAL A 239 -24.06 -29.57 17.27
N MET A 240 -23.70 -28.74 16.29
CA MET A 240 -24.28 -27.40 16.12
C MET A 240 -25.75 -27.45 15.71
N SER A 241 -26.19 -28.43 14.90
CA SER A 241 -27.60 -28.55 14.49
C SER A 241 -28.54 -28.92 15.63
N GLY A 242 -28.04 -29.61 16.67
CA GLY A 242 -28.77 -29.80 17.92
C GLY A 242 -28.61 -28.62 18.88
N LEU A 243 -27.36 -28.21 19.14
CA LEU A 243 -27.05 -27.20 20.16
C LEU A 243 -27.55 -25.81 19.78
N PHE A 244 -27.38 -25.36 18.54
CA PHE A 244 -27.69 -23.98 18.14
C PHE A 244 -29.21 -23.69 18.17
N PRO A 245 -30.11 -24.51 17.60
CA PRO A 245 -31.56 -24.27 17.69
C PRO A 245 -32.11 -24.43 19.11
N ALA A 246 -31.57 -25.36 19.90
CA ALA A 246 -31.91 -25.48 21.32
C ALA A 246 -31.50 -24.22 22.09
N SER A 247 -30.28 -23.71 21.85
CA SER A 247 -29.76 -22.49 22.47
C SER A 247 -30.56 -21.26 22.05
N MET A 248 -30.90 -21.12 20.77
CA MET A 248 -31.77 -20.06 20.24
C MET A 248 -33.14 -20.08 20.92
N SER A 249 -33.80 -21.25 20.96
CA SER A 249 -35.15 -21.39 21.51
C SER A 249 -35.18 -21.14 23.03
N LEU A 250 -34.25 -21.74 23.77
CA LEU A 250 -34.17 -21.59 25.22
C LEU A 250 -33.73 -20.18 25.62
N THR A 251 -32.81 -19.54 24.91
CA THR A 251 -32.42 -18.13 25.16
C THR A 251 -33.56 -17.17 24.80
N GLY A 252 -34.32 -17.46 23.74
CA GLY A 252 -35.53 -16.72 23.39
C GLY A 252 -36.58 -16.76 24.50
N LEU A 253 -36.93 -17.96 24.97
CA LEU A 253 -37.85 -18.16 26.10
C LEU A 253 -37.32 -17.50 27.39
N ALA A 254 -36.04 -17.67 27.69
CA ALA A 254 -35.39 -17.04 28.84
C ALA A 254 -35.47 -15.50 28.78
N SER A 255 -35.24 -14.90 27.61
CA SER A 255 -35.35 -13.44 27.42
C SER A 255 -36.78 -12.93 27.66
N GLY A 256 -37.79 -13.66 27.18
CA GLY A 256 -39.19 -13.30 27.33
C GLY A 256 -39.71 -13.43 28.77
N ILE A 257 -39.23 -14.41 29.52
CA ILE A 257 -39.62 -14.64 30.92
C ILE A 257 -38.86 -13.71 31.88
N MET A 258 -37.55 -13.49 31.67
CA MET A 258 -36.69 -12.75 32.60
C MET A 258 -36.59 -11.24 32.31
N GLY A 259 -37.53 -10.69 31.53
CA GLY A 259 -37.63 -9.25 31.29
C GLY A 259 -36.53 -8.64 30.42
N GLY A 260 -35.90 -9.43 29.53
CA GLY A 260 -34.91 -8.93 28.59
C GLY A 260 -35.55 -8.00 27.55
N GLY A 261 -35.27 -6.69 27.65
CA GLY A 261 -35.92 -5.63 26.87
C GLY A 261 -36.09 -5.95 25.38
N GLY A 262 -37.35 -5.95 24.91
CA GLY A 262 -37.77 -6.55 23.65
C GLY A 262 -37.01 -6.05 22.42
N SER A 263 -36.17 -6.91 21.83
CA SER A 263 -35.46 -6.65 20.57
C SER A 263 -35.29 -7.92 19.70
N ASN A 264 -36.11 -8.96 19.96
CA ASN A 264 -36.01 -10.31 19.37
C ASN A 264 -36.27 -10.43 17.85
N TYR A 265 -36.49 -9.33 17.12
CA TYR A 265 -36.45 -9.29 15.65
C TYR A 265 -35.24 -8.53 15.07
N GLY A 266 -34.53 -7.74 15.88
CA GLY A 266 -33.38 -6.96 15.42
C GLY A 266 -32.11 -7.80 15.17
N ALA A 267 -31.94 -8.89 15.92
CA ALA A 267 -30.74 -9.73 15.85
C ALA A 267 -30.56 -10.50 14.53
N TYR A 268 -31.64 -10.73 13.77
CA TYR A 268 -31.62 -11.49 12.52
C TYR A 268 -32.06 -10.69 11.29
N GLY A 269 -32.77 -9.56 11.44
CA GLY A 269 -33.16 -8.70 10.31
C GLY A 269 -32.11 -7.66 9.90
N GLY A 270 -31.19 -7.29 10.80
CA GLY A 270 -30.25 -6.17 10.60
C GLY A 270 -28.87 -6.60 10.10
N GLY A 271 -28.72 -6.79 8.78
CA GLY A 271 -27.45 -7.21 8.16
C GLY A 271 -26.25 -6.33 8.53
N TYR A 272 -25.16 -6.97 8.97
CA TYR A 272 -23.82 -6.41 9.27
C TYR A 272 -23.68 -5.22 10.24
N GLY A 273 -24.75 -4.50 10.62
CA GLY A 273 -24.68 -3.32 11.49
C GLY A 273 -25.41 -3.43 12.84
N GLY A 274 -26.39 -4.32 12.99
CA GLY A 274 -27.27 -4.32 14.17
C GLY A 274 -26.77 -5.08 15.40
N GLY A 275 -25.93 -6.10 15.22
CA GLY A 275 -25.66 -7.13 16.23
C GLY A 275 -24.95 -6.66 17.51
N LEU A 276 -24.15 -5.60 17.45
CA LEU A 276 -23.38 -5.14 18.61
C LEU A 276 -24.27 -4.47 19.66
N GLY A 277 -25.29 -3.70 19.23
CA GLY A 277 -26.21 -3.01 20.13
C GLY A 277 -27.20 -3.95 20.84
N SER A 278 -27.70 -4.96 20.14
CA SER A 278 -28.59 -6.00 20.72
C SER A 278 -27.84 -6.97 21.63
N ALA A 279 -26.56 -7.27 21.33
CA ALA A 279 -25.69 -7.95 22.29
C ALA A 279 -25.51 -7.08 23.55
N MET A 280 -25.18 -5.80 23.41
CA MET A 280 -24.94 -4.91 24.54
C MET A 280 -26.18 -4.71 25.43
N SER A 281 -27.40 -4.75 24.88
CA SER A 281 -28.64 -4.74 25.68
C SER A 281 -28.91 -6.08 26.38
N MET A 282 -28.61 -7.24 25.78
CA MET A 282 -28.73 -8.54 26.45
C MET A 282 -27.80 -8.68 27.66
N PHE A 283 -26.63 -8.05 27.63
CA PHE A 283 -25.70 -7.99 28.78
C PHE A 283 -26.11 -6.98 29.88
N SER A 284 -27.28 -6.33 29.79
CA SER A 284 -27.72 -5.35 30.80
C SER A 284 -28.43 -5.97 32.02
N SER A 285 -29.00 -7.19 31.91
CA SER A 285 -29.68 -7.87 33.02
C SER A 285 -28.87 -9.05 33.55
N GLY A 286 -28.67 -9.11 34.87
CA GLY A 286 -27.86 -10.14 35.53
C GLY A 286 -28.35 -11.58 35.29
N SER A 287 -29.65 -11.75 35.09
CA SER A 287 -30.28 -13.02 34.73
C SER A 287 -29.92 -13.49 33.31
N MET A 288 -29.92 -12.59 32.33
CA MET A 288 -29.47 -12.90 30.96
C MET A 288 -27.95 -13.10 30.90
N ILE A 289 -27.16 -12.33 31.66
CA ILE A 289 -25.72 -12.61 31.83
C ILE A 289 -25.52 -14.04 32.34
N GLY A 290 -26.29 -14.47 33.36
CA GLY A 290 -26.24 -15.85 33.87
C GLY A 290 -26.58 -16.91 32.81
N ALA A 291 -27.63 -16.68 32.01
CA ALA A 291 -28.02 -17.59 30.92
C ALA A 291 -26.96 -17.68 29.81
N ILE A 292 -26.40 -16.54 29.39
CA ILE A 292 -25.33 -16.45 28.38
C ILE A 292 -24.05 -17.11 28.89
N LEU A 293 -23.70 -16.93 30.17
CA LEU A 293 -22.56 -17.62 30.79
C LEU A 293 -22.78 -19.14 30.80
N GLY A 294 -23.95 -19.61 31.23
CA GLY A 294 -24.30 -21.04 31.19
C GLY A 294 -24.20 -21.65 29.79
N LEU A 295 -24.74 -20.95 28.77
CA LEU A 295 -24.60 -21.34 27.37
C LEU A 295 -23.14 -21.35 26.91
N SER A 296 -22.34 -20.35 27.29
CA SER A 296 -20.92 -20.30 26.93
C SER A 296 -20.10 -21.44 27.55
N VAL A 297 -20.40 -21.83 28.80
CA VAL A 297 -19.77 -23.00 29.45
C VAL A 297 -20.14 -24.29 28.72
N LEU A 298 -21.40 -24.46 28.33
CA LEU A 298 -21.85 -25.61 27.52
C LEU A 298 -21.15 -25.64 26.16
N GLY A 299 -21.06 -24.50 25.47
CA GLY A 299 -20.36 -24.37 24.18
C GLY A 299 -18.86 -24.66 24.29
N ILE A 300 -18.20 -24.22 25.38
CA ILE A 300 -16.79 -24.50 25.66
C ILE A 300 -16.57 -26.00 25.95
N LEU A 301 -17.44 -26.63 26.75
CA LEU A 301 -17.38 -28.08 27.02
C LEU A 301 -17.53 -28.89 25.73
N VAL A 302 -18.55 -28.57 24.94
CA VAL A 302 -18.84 -29.24 23.66
C VAL A 302 -17.70 -29.02 22.65
N GLY A 303 -17.19 -27.79 22.53
CA GLY A 303 -16.02 -27.47 21.70
C GLY A 303 -14.75 -28.19 22.15
N ALA A 304 -14.53 -28.35 23.45
CA ALA A 304 -13.41 -29.11 24.00
C ALA A 304 -13.50 -30.61 23.68
N LEU A 305 -14.70 -31.21 23.69
CA LEU A 305 -14.89 -32.61 23.28
C LEU A 305 -14.57 -32.82 21.79
N VAL A 306 -15.01 -31.90 20.92
CA VAL A 306 -14.63 -31.93 19.49
C VAL A 306 -13.13 -31.72 19.30
N ALA A 307 -12.51 -30.82 20.06
CA ALA A 307 -11.06 -30.58 20.03
C ALA A 307 -10.23 -31.77 20.54
N LEU A 308 -10.72 -32.54 21.54
CA LEU A 308 -10.08 -33.77 22.01
C LEU A 308 -10.04 -34.83 20.89
N VAL A 309 -11.15 -35.05 20.19
CA VAL A 309 -11.23 -35.97 19.04
C VAL A 309 -10.30 -35.50 17.91
N ALA A 310 -10.29 -34.19 17.62
CA ALA A 310 -9.40 -33.61 16.62
C ALA A 310 -7.91 -33.81 16.95
N MET A 311 -7.49 -33.52 18.20
CA MET A 311 -6.10 -33.69 18.62
C MET A 311 -5.67 -35.16 18.67
N MET A 312 -6.56 -36.07 19.07
CA MET A 312 -6.27 -37.51 19.01
C MET A 312 -6.10 -37.98 17.56
N GLY A 313 -6.95 -37.52 16.63
CA GLY A 313 -6.81 -37.76 15.20
C GLY A 313 -5.49 -37.24 14.65
N MET A 314 -5.15 -35.96 14.87
CA MET A 314 -3.90 -35.35 14.40
C MET A 314 -2.65 -36.06 14.96
N ASN A 315 -2.68 -36.55 16.20
CA ASN A 315 -1.59 -37.35 16.77
C ASN A 315 -1.39 -38.70 16.06
N VAL A 316 -2.48 -39.43 15.78
CA VAL A 316 -2.42 -40.70 15.04
C VAL A 316 -1.93 -40.47 13.61
N LEU A 317 -2.46 -39.44 12.93
CA LEU A 317 -2.02 -39.07 11.57
C LEU A 317 -0.55 -38.66 11.52
N TYR A 318 -0.05 -37.90 12.50
CA TYR A 318 1.38 -37.56 12.57
C TYR A 318 2.25 -38.80 12.77
N LEU A 319 1.86 -39.73 13.65
CA LEU A 319 2.61 -40.98 13.85
C LEU A 319 2.65 -41.82 12.56
N GLN A 320 1.52 -41.99 11.88
CA GLN A 320 1.44 -42.66 10.57
C GLN A 320 2.29 -41.94 9.50
N ALA A 321 2.25 -40.61 9.44
CA ALA A 321 3.03 -39.81 8.48
C ALA A 321 4.54 -39.85 8.73
N SER A 322 4.96 -39.96 10.00
CA SER A 322 6.36 -40.05 10.40
C SER A 322 6.96 -41.47 10.27
N ALA A 323 6.11 -42.50 10.20
CA ALA A 323 6.55 -43.89 10.06
C ALA A 323 7.23 -44.11 8.69
N GLY A 324 8.54 -44.39 8.72
CA GLY A 324 9.34 -44.60 7.51
C GLY A 324 9.91 -43.32 6.87
N LEU A 325 10.07 -42.24 7.64
CA LEU A 325 10.90 -41.09 7.26
C LEU A 325 12.18 -41.02 8.10
N ASP A 326 13.35 -40.94 7.45
CA ASP A 326 14.61 -40.69 8.12
C ASP A 326 14.74 -39.20 8.46
N THR A 327 14.63 -38.88 9.75
CA THR A 327 14.69 -37.51 10.27
C THR A 327 16.11 -36.94 10.30
N VAL A 328 17.16 -37.76 10.23
CA VAL A 328 18.56 -37.31 10.31
C VAL A 328 19.01 -36.76 8.96
N GLY A 329 18.76 -37.48 7.86
CA GLY A 329 19.00 -36.95 6.51
C GLY A 329 18.19 -35.67 6.23
N THR A 330 16.96 -35.62 6.74
CA THR A 330 16.07 -34.46 6.62
C THR A 330 16.63 -33.19 7.30
N GLU A 331 17.30 -33.30 8.44
CA GLU A 331 17.88 -32.13 9.13
C GLU A 331 19.03 -31.52 8.30
N SER A 332 19.84 -32.35 7.65
CA SER A 332 20.86 -31.90 6.70
C SER A 332 20.27 -31.22 5.46
N ASP A 333 19.19 -31.76 4.90
CA ASP A 333 18.47 -31.14 3.77
C ASP A 333 17.88 -29.77 4.15
N LEU A 334 17.37 -29.63 5.38
CA LEU A 334 16.80 -28.37 5.87
C LEU A 334 17.89 -27.31 6.12
N GLU A 335 19.00 -27.68 6.76
CA GLU A 335 20.12 -26.77 7.01
C GLU A 335 20.81 -26.38 5.68
N GLY A 336 20.91 -27.30 4.72
CA GLY A 336 21.35 -27.01 3.34
C GLY A 336 20.40 -26.07 2.59
N ALA A 337 19.08 -26.26 2.71
CA ALA A 337 18.08 -25.37 2.12
C ALA A 337 18.13 -23.96 2.74
N PHE A 338 18.32 -23.84 4.07
CA PHE A 338 18.56 -22.55 4.73
C PHE A 338 19.89 -21.92 4.31
N GLY A 339 20.94 -22.71 4.10
CA GLY A 339 22.22 -22.26 3.55
C GLY A 339 22.05 -21.62 2.17
N ALA A 340 21.47 -22.37 1.22
CA ALA A 340 21.21 -21.89 -0.15
C ALA A 340 20.23 -20.70 -0.20
N MET A 341 19.25 -20.64 0.71
CA MET A 341 18.36 -19.48 0.84
C MET A 341 19.10 -18.24 1.34
N LYS A 342 19.96 -18.40 2.36
CA LYS A 342 20.79 -17.32 2.93
C LYS A 342 21.82 -16.81 1.92
N GLU A 343 22.39 -17.69 1.11
CA GLU A 343 23.30 -17.36 0.02
C GLU A 343 22.60 -16.56 -1.09
N LYS A 344 21.46 -17.05 -1.60
CA LYS A 344 20.64 -16.31 -2.59
C LYS A 344 20.12 -14.98 -2.05
N ALA A 345 19.76 -14.90 -0.78
CA ALA A 345 19.37 -13.64 -0.13
C ALA A 345 20.53 -12.64 -0.06
N ARG A 346 21.76 -13.12 0.20
CA ARG A 346 22.98 -12.29 0.16
C ARG A 346 23.29 -11.82 -1.26
N GLU A 347 23.25 -12.71 -2.24
CA GLU A 347 23.45 -12.41 -3.67
C GLU A 347 22.45 -11.35 -4.17
N ALA A 348 21.17 -11.50 -3.82
CA ALA A 348 20.12 -10.55 -4.17
C ALA A 348 20.32 -9.18 -3.49
N ALA A 349 20.73 -9.17 -2.21
CA ALA A 349 21.04 -7.93 -1.48
C ALA A 349 22.29 -7.22 -2.04
N GLU A 350 23.28 -7.97 -2.52
CA GLU A 350 24.49 -7.44 -3.14
C GLU A 350 24.19 -6.82 -4.51
N LYS A 351 23.40 -7.52 -5.35
CA LYS A 351 22.88 -6.98 -6.62
C LYS A 351 22.01 -5.74 -6.41
N ALA A 352 21.18 -5.70 -5.37
CA ALA A 352 20.37 -4.53 -5.02
C ALA A 352 21.23 -3.33 -4.59
N LYS A 353 22.32 -3.54 -3.83
CA LYS A 353 23.28 -2.48 -3.49
C LYS A 353 23.99 -1.94 -4.72
N ALA A 354 24.55 -2.81 -5.56
CA ALA A 354 25.22 -2.40 -6.79
C ALA A 354 24.28 -1.60 -7.73
N ALA A 355 23.03 -2.04 -7.89
CA ALA A 355 22.02 -1.29 -8.66
C ALA A 355 21.72 0.08 -8.04
N ALA A 356 21.66 0.19 -6.71
CA ALA A 356 21.44 1.46 -6.02
C ALA A 356 22.66 2.41 -6.06
N GLU A 357 23.87 1.88 -6.12
CA GLU A 357 25.10 2.66 -6.30
C GLU A 357 25.25 3.16 -7.74
N ASN A 358 25.00 2.31 -8.74
CA ASN A 358 24.94 2.70 -10.15
C ASN A 358 23.86 3.78 -10.39
N ALA A 359 22.71 3.68 -9.72
CA ALA A 359 21.65 4.71 -9.80
C ALA A 359 22.07 6.04 -9.17
N LYS A 360 22.87 6.03 -8.08
CA LYS A 360 23.43 7.26 -7.48
C LYS A 360 24.49 7.89 -8.38
N GLN A 361 25.37 7.08 -8.97
CA GLN A 361 26.37 7.54 -9.94
C GLN A 361 25.69 8.22 -11.14
N ALA A 362 24.74 7.55 -11.80
CA ALA A 362 24.00 8.11 -12.92
C ALA A 362 23.21 9.40 -12.59
N VAL A 363 22.88 9.67 -11.32
CA VAL A 363 22.30 10.94 -10.87
C VAL A 363 23.40 12.00 -10.64
N ALA A 364 24.54 11.62 -10.08
CA ALA A 364 25.71 12.51 -9.93
C ALA A 364 26.27 12.95 -11.30
N ASP A 365 26.43 12.02 -12.24
CA ASP A 365 26.91 12.29 -13.61
C ASP A 365 25.98 13.28 -14.33
N ARG A 366 24.65 13.10 -14.18
CA ARG A 366 23.65 14.03 -14.72
C ARG A 366 23.67 15.40 -14.05
N ALA A 367 23.95 15.46 -12.74
CA ALA A 367 24.11 16.72 -12.02
C ALA A 367 25.37 17.46 -12.46
N GLN A 368 26.48 16.75 -12.71
CA GLN A 368 27.72 17.32 -13.25
C GLN A 368 27.55 17.82 -14.69
N ALA A 369 26.92 17.02 -15.56
CA ALA A 369 26.60 17.45 -16.93
C ALA A 369 25.67 18.68 -16.97
N ALA A 370 24.69 18.75 -16.06
CA ALA A 370 23.81 19.90 -15.93
C ALA A 370 24.48 21.14 -15.28
N ALA A 371 25.60 20.96 -14.57
CA ALA A 371 26.44 22.06 -14.09
C ALA A 371 27.32 22.60 -15.22
N ALA A 372 28.03 21.73 -15.95
CA ALA A 372 28.85 22.11 -17.10
C ALA A 372 28.03 22.88 -18.16
N ALA A 373 26.85 22.37 -18.54
CA ALA A 373 25.96 23.05 -19.50
C ALA A 373 25.43 24.41 -19.00
N ARG A 374 25.45 24.68 -17.68
CA ARG A 374 25.14 26.02 -17.12
C ARG A 374 26.35 26.95 -17.19
N GLU A 375 27.56 26.44 -16.96
CA GLU A 375 28.80 27.22 -17.10
C GLU A 375 29.03 27.63 -18.56
N GLU A 376 28.76 26.73 -19.52
CA GLU A 376 28.78 27.03 -20.96
C GLU A 376 27.73 28.10 -21.33
N ALA A 377 26.48 27.96 -20.85
CA ALA A 377 25.43 28.94 -21.12
C ALA A 377 25.74 30.33 -20.53
N VAL A 378 26.35 30.41 -19.35
CA VAL A 378 26.79 31.68 -18.74
C VAL A 378 27.94 32.32 -19.53
N GLN A 379 28.89 31.52 -20.05
CA GLN A 379 29.95 32.04 -20.91
C GLN A 379 29.41 32.56 -22.25
N GLU A 380 28.42 31.89 -22.84
CA GLU A 380 27.79 32.37 -24.08
C GLU A 380 26.95 33.63 -23.84
N GLN A 381 26.23 33.74 -22.72
CA GLN A 381 25.54 34.99 -22.32
C GLN A 381 26.51 36.16 -22.16
N ALA A 382 27.60 35.98 -21.42
CA ALA A 382 28.62 37.04 -21.25
C ALA A 382 29.22 37.49 -22.60
N ARG A 383 29.48 36.56 -23.53
CA ARG A 383 29.98 36.90 -24.88
C ARG A 383 28.95 37.71 -25.70
N LEU A 384 27.65 37.46 -25.52
CA LEU A 384 26.58 38.22 -26.17
C LEU A 384 26.43 39.62 -25.56
N GLU A 385 26.54 39.76 -24.24
CA GLU A 385 26.54 41.06 -23.55
C GLU A 385 27.74 41.94 -23.98
N ASP A 386 28.94 41.35 -24.12
CA ASP A 386 30.11 42.02 -24.70
C ASP A 386 29.86 42.49 -26.16
N GLU A 387 29.22 41.66 -26.99
CA GLU A 387 28.96 41.99 -28.40
C GLU A 387 27.89 43.10 -28.54
N GLU A 388 26.82 43.06 -27.74
CA GLU A 388 25.83 44.15 -27.69
C GLU A 388 26.46 45.46 -27.19
N THR A 389 27.33 45.39 -26.19
CA THR A 389 28.05 46.57 -25.67
C THR A 389 28.95 47.20 -26.75
N GLN A 390 29.67 46.39 -27.55
CA GLN A 390 30.46 46.91 -28.67
C GLN A 390 29.59 47.57 -29.75
N ARG A 391 28.41 47.01 -30.06
CA ARG A 391 27.49 47.59 -31.06
C ARG A 391 26.95 48.95 -30.60
N GLN A 392 26.56 49.09 -29.33
CA GLN A 392 26.10 50.37 -28.77
C GLN A 392 27.17 51.46 -28.89
N LEU A 393 28.43 51.15 -28.58
CA LEU A 393 29.56 52.10 -28.71
C LEU A 393 29.79 52.53 -30.18
N GLN A 394 29.62 51.63 -31.15
CA GLN A 394 29.74 51.94 -32.57
C GLN A 394 28.60 52.85 -33.07
N ASP A 395 27.36 52.63 -32.60
CA ASP A 395 26.21 53.48 -32.93
C ASP A 395 26.35 54.90 -32.33
N GLU A 396 26.92 55.02 -31.13
CA GLU A 396 27.25 56.33 -30.54
C GLU A 396 28.32 57.08 -31.35
N GLU A 397 29.38 56.39 -31.80
CA GLU A 397 30.41 57.02 -32.64
C GLU A 397 29.83 57.48 -33.99
N GLN A 398 28.98 56.67 -34.62
CA GLN A 398 28.29 57.04 -35.86
C GLN A 398 27.36 58.26 -35.67
N ARG A 399 26.63 58.34 -34.56
CA ARG A 399 25.82 59.53 -34.21
C ARG A 399 26.69 60.78 -34.09
N GLN A 400 27.75 60.74 -33.28
CA GLN A 400 28.66 61.89 -33.12
C GLN A 400 29.28 62.34 -34.44
N LYS A 401 29.65 61.39 -35.32
CA LYS A 401 30.18 61.72 -36.65
C LYS A 401 29.14 62.41 -37.53
N THR A 402 27.91 61.90 -37.54
CA THR A 402 26.78 62.47 -38.30
C THR A 402 26.44 63.89 -37.84
N GLU A 403 26.43 64.15 -36.54
CA GLU A 403 26.21 65.48 -35.97
C GLU A 403 27.32 66.47 -36.36
N ARG A 404 28.58 66.04 -36.35
CA ARG A 404 29.73 66.86 -36.81
C ARG A 404 29.62 67.21 -38.29
N GLU A 405 29.21 66.27 -39.14
CA GLU A 405 28.99 66.52 -40.57
C GLU A 405 27.81 67.47 -40.82
N PHE A 406 26.74 67.39 -40.02
CA PHE A 406 25.60 68.30 -40.12
C PHE A 406 25.98 69.72 -39.67
N ALA A 407 26.71 69.85 -38.56
CA ALA A 407 27.22 71.13 -38.07
C ALA A 407 28.17 71.81 -39.08
N ALA A 408 29.05 71.03 -39.74
CA ALA A 408 29.94 71.54 -40.78
C ALA A 408 29.18 72.06 -42.02
N LYS A 409 28.13 71.35 -42.46
CA LYS A 409 27.26 71.79 -43.56
C LYS A 409 26.51 73.08 -43.21
N ALA A 410 25.96 73.18 -41.99
CA ALA A 410 25.27 74.38 -41.51
C ALA A 410 26.19 75.59 -41.33
N ALA A 411 27.50 75.39 -41.09
CA ALA A 411 28.48 76.47 -41.08
C ALA A 411 28.76 76.97 -42.51
N ALA A 412 29.03 76.08 -43.46
CA ALA A 412 29.30 76.44 -44.85
C ALA A 412 28.10 77.14 -45.53
N GLU A 413 26.87 76.77 -45.19
CA GLU A 413 25.66 77.43 -45.70
C GLU A 413 25.55 78.88 -45.21
N ARG A 414 25.95 79.18 -43.95
CA ARG A 414 26.00 80.55 -43.43
C ARG A 414 27.06 81.40 -44.14
N GLU A 415 28.25 80.84 -44.37
CA GLU A 415 29.31 81.53 -45.14
C GLU A 415 28.86 81.83 -46.58
N ALA A 416 28.15 80.91 -47.22
CA ALA A 416 27.58 81.11 -48.55
C ALA A 416 26.50 82.22 -48.58
N LEU A 417 25.62 82.29 -47.57
CA LEU A 417 24.62 83.35 -47.44
C LEU A 417 25.27 84.72 -47.19
N GLU A 418 26.30 84.79 -46.35
CA GLU A 418 27.07 86.03 -46.17
C GLU A 418 27.77 86.48 -47.46
N ALA A 419 28.34 85.56 -48.23
CA ALA A 419 28.96 85.86 -49.52
C ALA A 419 27.94 86.41 -50.53
N GLN A 420 26.73 85.84 -50.60
CA GLN A 420 25.65 86.33 -51.44
C GLN A 420 25.19 87.74 -51.03
N ALA A 421 24.97 87.99 -49.73
CA ALA A 421 24.59 89.32 -49.22
C ALA A 421 25.63 90.40 -49.56
N ARG A 422 26.93 90.07 -49.47
CA ARG A 422 28.04 90.98 -49.88
C ARG A 422 28.00 91.26 -51.39
N ALA A 423 27.70 90.27 -52.22
CA ALA A 423 27.60 90.45 -53.67
C ALA A 423 26.37 91.29 -54.09
N GLU A 424 25.23 91.14 -53.42
CA GLU A 424 24.05 91.98 -53.67
C GLU A 424 24.27 93.44 -53.24
N ALA A 425 24.92 93.68 -52.11
CA ALA A 425 25.29 95.03 -51.68
C ALA A 425 26.18 95.75 -52.72
N GLN A 426 27.13 95.03 -53.33
CA GLN A 426 27.95 95.56 -54.43
C GLN A 426 27.12 95.88 -55.68
N ARG A 427 26.18 95.00 -56.07
CA ARG A 427 25.26 95.26 -57.20
C ARG A 427 24.37 96.48 -56.96
N GLN A 428 23.84 96.65 -55.76
CA GLN A 428 23.02 97.82 -55.40
C GLN A 428 23.85 99.12 -55.40
N ALA A 429 25.12 99.08 -54.97
CA ALA A 429 26.02 100.23 -55.07
C ALA A 429 26.28 100.63 -56.54
N ALA A 430 26.55 99.65 -57.42
CA ALA A 430 26.73 99.89 -58.85
C ALA A 430 25.46 100.44 -59.53
N ALA A 431 24.28 99.90 -59.20
CA ALA A 431 23.00 100.38 -59.73
C ALA A 431 22.70 101.84 -59.34
N ARG A 432 23.04 102.25 -58.10
CA ARG A 432 22.91 103.65 -57.66
C ARG A 432 23.87 104.60 -58.39
N ALA A 433 25.06 104.13 -58.77
CA ALA A 433 25.99 104.92 -59.58
C ALA A 433 25.47 105.13 -61.01
N ALA A 434 24.84 104.12 -61.63
CA ALA A 434 24.21 104.24 -62.95
C ALA A 434 22.98 105.18 -62.92
N ALA A 435 22.08 105.01 -61.94
CA ALA A 435 20.88 105.84 -61.81
C ALA A 435 21.20 107.34 -61.59
N ALA A 436 22.37 107.67 -61.03
CA ALA A 436 22.84 109.04 -60.89
C ALA A 436 23.29 109.70 -62.21
N GLN A 437 23.58 108.91 -63.25
CA GLN A 437 23.95 109.42 -64.58
C GLN A 437 22.74 109.64 -65.50
N GLU A 438 21.67 108.85 -65.34
CA GLU A 438 20.47 108.92 -66.18
C GLU A 438 19.50 110.07 -65.80
N ALA A 439 19.62 110.63 -64.60
CA ALA A 439 18.76 111.71 -64.11
C ALA A 439 19.02 113.09 -64.75
N ALA A 440 19.98 113.21 -65.67
CA ALA A 440 20.41 114.49 -66.26
C ALA A 440 19.57 114.98 -67.46
N SER A 441 18.62 114.17 -67.97
CA SER A 441 17.87 114.49 -69.20
C SER A 441 16.40 114.05 -69.14
N ALA A 442 15.53 114.94 -68.63
CA ALA A 442 14.07 114.75 -68.64
C ALA A 442 13.33 116.09 -68.79
N PRO A 443 12.18 116.10 -69.47
CA PRO A 443 11.02 116.81 -68.93
C PRO A 443 9.69 116.00 -69.00
N ALA A 444 8.82 116.24 -68.02
CA ALA A 444 7.43 115.74 -67.89
C ALA A 444 6.43 116.71 -68.59
N PRO A 445 5.07 116.60 -68.53
CA PRO A 445 4.15 115.77 -67.70
C PRO A 445 3.02 115.09 -68.55
N SER A 446 1.73 114.84 -68.20
CA SER A 446 0.85 115.15 -67.04
C SER A 446 -0.47 114.32 -67.00
N THR A 447 -0.95 114.02 -65.78
CA THR A 447 -2.37 113.95 -65.31
C THR A 447 -3.38 112.86 -65.75
N SER A 448 -4.39 112.66 -64.86
CA SER A 448 -5.59 111.77 -64.90
C SER A 448 -5.33 110.25 -64.70
N ALA A 449 -6.00 109.47 -63.83
CA ALA A 449 -7.38 109.41 -63.26
C ALA A 449 -8.38 108.64 -64.16
N SER A 450 -9.17 107.63 -63.72
CA SER A 450 -9.45 107.07 -62.37
C SER A 450 -10.10 105.67 -62.42
N SER A 451 -10.19 104.97 -61.27
CA SER A 451 -11.10 103.83 -60.96
C SER A 451 -10.73 102.44 -61.55
N SER A 452 -11.19 101.28 -61.05
CA SER A 452 -12.14 100.95 -59.96
C SER A 452 -11.94 99.50 -59.42
N VAL A 453 -12.50 99.15 -58.24
CA VAL A 453 -12.98 97.79 -57.81
C VAL A 453 -11.91 96.67 -57.62
N SER A 454 -11.89 95.84 -56.55
CA SER A 454 -12.68 95.76 -55.31
C SER A 454 -11.98 94.97 -54.16
N ALA A 455 -12.64 94.95 -52.99
CA ALA A 455 -12.41 94.09 -51.82
C ALA A 455 -12.32 92.57 -52.11
N GLY A 456 -11.99 91.68 -51.16
CA GLY A 456 -11.80 91.83 -49.70
C GLY A 456 -10.96 90.65 -49.14
N ALA A 457 -10.41 90.67 -47.92
CA ALA A 457 -11.07 90.84 -46.62
C ALA A 457 -12.14 89.77 -46.34
N ALA A 458 -12.20 89.09 -45.19
CA ALA A 458 -11.27 88.97 -44.05
C ALA A 458 -11.84 87.88 -43.10
N ALA A 459 -11.21 87.67 -41.93
CA ALA A 459 -11.91 87.36 -40.66
C ALA A 459 -12.61 85.98 -40.53
N LEU A 460 -12.96 85.47 -39.35
CA LEU A 460 -12.53 85.77 -37.96
C LEU A 460 -12.82 84.52 -37.09
N GLY A 461 -12.05 84.35 -36.00
CA GLY A 461 -12.54 83.97 -34.66
C GLY A 461 -13.20 82.58 -34.47
N GLY A 462 -13.41 82.09 -33.25
CA GLY A 462 -13.00 82.52 -31.91
C GLY A 462 -12.52 81.30 -31.09
N LEU A 463 -11.98 81.43 -29.87
CA LEU A 463 -12.69 81.76 -28.62
C LEU A 463 -13.86 80.80 -28.31
N ALA A 464 -13.98 80.21 -27.11
CA ALA A 464 -13.09 80.19 -25.94
C ALA A 464 -13.56 79.12 -24.90
N ALA A 465 -12.74 78.92 -23.85
CA ALA A 465 -13.09 78.33 -22.55
C ALA A 465 -13.49 76.83 -22.50
N GLY A 466 -13.33 76.12 -21.37
CA GLY A 466 -12.62 76.48 -20.14
C GLY A 466 -13.10 75.70 -18.90
N ALA A 467 -12.38 75.83 -17.77
CA ALA A 467 -12.72 75.33 -16.43
C ALA A 467 -12.81 73.77 -16.26
N ALA A 468 -12.84 73.20 -15.05
CA ALA A 468 -12.09 73.50 -13.80
C ALA A 468 -12.23 72.35 -12.78
N ALA A 469 -11.20 72.16 -11.94
CA ALA A 469 -11.22 71.68 -10.55
C ALA A 469 -11.79 70.27 -10.14
N ALA A 470 -11.12 69.70 -9.12
CA ALA A 470 -11.64 68.73 -8.12
C ALA A 470 -12.05 67.30 -8.57
N ALA A 471 -12.05 66.26 -7.71
CA ALA A 471 -11.29 65.97 -6.47
C ALA A 471 -11.48 64.49 -6.04
N ALA A 472 -10.62 64.02 -5.13
CA ALA A 472 -10.85 62.97 -4.10
C ALA A 472 -11.14 61.48 -4.47
N SER A 473 -10.21 60.62 -4.01
CA SER A 473 -10.39 59.37 -3.21
C SER A 473 -11.31 58.20 -3.66
N SER A 474 -10.66 57.03 -3.81
CA SER A 474 -11.02 55.70 -3.25
C SER A 474 -12.39 55.02 -3.53
N ALA A 475 -12.34 53.99 -4.38
CA ALA A 475 -12.94 52.65 -4.18
C ALA A 475 -12.21 51.69 -5.17
N GLU A 476 -11.47 50.66 -4.75
CA GLU A 476 -11.93 49.40 -4.14
C GLU A 476 -12.89 48.59 -5.05
N ALA A 477 -12.34 48.06 -6.15
CA ALA A 477 -12.97 46.98 -6.90
C ALA A 477 -12.65 45.64 -6.22
N ALA A 478 -13.67 45.01 -5.62
CA ALA A 478 -13.50 43.80 -4.81
C ALA A 478 -13.05 42.59 -5.66
N ALA A 479 -11.75 42.29 -5.63
CA ALA A 479 -11.20 41.06 -6.20
C ALA A 479 -11.70 39.84 -5.41
N THR A 480 -12.59 39.05 -6.02
CA THR A 480 -13.09 37.81 -5.42
C THR A 480 -11.97 36.79 -5.33
N THR A 481 -11.48 36.58 -4.11
CA THR A 481 -10.45 35.59 -3.78
C THR A 481 -11.08 34.33 -3.19
N LYS A 482 -10.46 33.18 -3.43
CA LYS A 482 -10.82 31.87 -2.85
C LYS A 482 -9.63 31.33 -2.06
N GLU A 483 -9.88 30.61 -0.98
CA GLU A 483 -8.82 30.02 -0.15
C GLU A 483 -8.42 28.62 -0.65
N CYS A 484 -7.13 28.31 -0.55
CA CYS A 484 -6.61 27.00 -0.95
C CYS A 484 -7.09 25.90 -0.01
N LYS A 485 -7.78 24.90 -0.56
CA LYS A 485 -8.28 23.72 0.18
C LYS A 485 -7.18 22.91 0.89
N THR A 486 -5.92 23.09 0.51
CA THR A 486 -4.76 22.34 1.04
C THR A 486 -3.88 23.15 2.00
N CYS A 487 -3.82 24.49 1.87
CA CYS A 487 -2.91 25.31 2.66
C CYS A 487 -3.49 26.65 3.18
N GLY A 488 -4.77 26.93 2.95
CA GLY A 488 -5.44 28.17 3.39
C GLY A 488 -5.01 29.46 2.68
N HIS A 489 -3.97 29.43 1.83
CA HIS A 489 -3.49 30.62 1.13
C HIS A 489 -4.57 31.17 0.16
N LYS A 490 -4.76 32.49 0.16
CA LYS A 490 -5.72 33.18 -0.72
C LYS A 490 -5.17 33.23 -2.15
N ILE A 491 -6.02 32.96 -3.12
CA ILE A 491 -5.73 33.07 -4.55
C ILE A 491 -6.88 33.75 -5.29
N GLY A 492 -6.64 34.22 -6.51
CA GLY A 492 -7.69 34.74 -7.38
C GLY A 492 -8.70 33.66 -7.76
N THR A 493 -9.95 34.07 -8.02
CA THR A 493 -10.99 33.14 -8.49
C THR A 493 -10.65 32.49 -9.83
N ALA A 494 -9.93 33.19 -10.71
CA ALA A 494 -9.46 32.68 -12.00
C ALA A 494 -8.32 31.65 -11.89
N ASP A 495 -7.57 31.61 -10.78
CA ASP A 495 -6.36 30.81 -10.69
C ASP A 495 -6.67 29.32 -10.57
N MET A 496 -6.10 28.50 -11.45
CA MET A 496 -6.26 27.05 -11.44
C MET A 496 -5.33 26.35 -10.44
N PHE A 497 -4.24 27.00 -10.01
CA PHE A 497 -3.20 26.45 -9.15
C PHE A 497 -2.89 27.42 -8.01
N CYS A 498 -2.44 26.91 -6.87
CA CYS A 498 -1.96 27.75 -5.77
C CYS A 498 -0.47 28.06 -5.92
N GLU A 499 -0.09 29.34 -6.02
CA GLU A 499 1.32 29.75 -6.11
C GLU A 499 2.15 29.28 -4.90
N ASN A 500 1.54 29.23 -3.71
CA ASN A 500 2.21 28.83 -2.46
C ASN A 500 2.44 27.30 -2.31
N CYS A 501 1.77 26.44 -3.07
CA CYS A 501 1.90 24.98 -2.91
C CYS A 501 1.75 24.11 -4.18
N GLY A 502 1.55 24.72 -5.35
CA GLY A 502 1.37 24.03 -6.63
C GLY A 502 0.07 23.23 -6.81
N THR A 503 -0.74 23.07 -5.76
CA THR A 503 -1.97 22.25 -5.82
C THR A 503 -3.04 22.90 -6.71
N LYS A 504 -3.72 22.09 -7.53
CA LYS A 504 -4.86 22.48 -8.37
C LYS A 504 -6.14 22.63 -7.53
N GLN A 505 -6.95 23.65 -7.84
CA GLN A 505 -7.98 24.20 -6.92
C GLN A 505 -9.43 23.91 -7.32
#